data_AF-A0A9X0V4K3-F1
#
_entry.id   AF-A0A9X0V4K3-F1
#
_cell.length_a   1.000
_cell.length_b   1.000
_cell.length_c   1.000
_cell.angle_alpha   90.00
_cell.angle_beta   90.00
_cell.angle_gamma   90.00
#
_symmetry.space_group_name_H-M   'P 1'
#
loop_
_entity.id
_entity.type
_entity.pdbx_description
1 polymer ?
#
loop_
_entity_poly.entity_id
_entity_poly.type
_entity_poly.pdbx_seq_one_letter_code
_entity_poly.pdbx_strand_id
1 'polypeptide(L)'
;MKKVALILFSTLLLTACSNTQNNQPKSSSSKSSITTSKNTVKTSSKPNLNKKYPGFKLATIPTVFQGTWYQTDRYSKTARKFIITKHTIMDSVVYQKTDPTLNLNHRSEKNNKVYAGDATMISLEDKNGSQWLRARGFLDTVDIIYITGTFKGNQCLYLAYSSGDIHSAMFKDKKAALKYRKYDFSKITNPLN
;
A
#
# COMPACT_ATOMS: atom_id res chain seq x y z
N MET A 1 -16.85 4.27 59.42
CA MET A 1 -16.98 5.71 59.07
C MET A 1 -16.98 5.82 57.55
N LYS A 2 -18.06 6.38 56.99
CA LYS A 2 -18.31 6.55 55.55
C LYS A 2 -17.51 7.75 55.02
N LYS A 3 -16.96 7.67 53.80
CA LYS A 3 -16.96 8.79 52.84
C LYS A 3 -17.10 8.25 51.41
N VAL A 4 -18.27 8.52 50.86
CA VAL A 4 -18.68 8.32 49.47
C VAL A 4 -18.16 9.51 48.67
N ALA A 5 -17.44 9.27 47.58
CA ALA A 5 -17.08 10.30 46.62
C ALA A 5 -18.11 10.31 45.48
N LEU A 6 -18.98 11.32 45.52
CA LEU A 6 -19.91 11.69 44.45
C LEU A 6 -19.09 12.31 43.30
N ILE A 7 -19.24 11.81 42.07
CA ILE A 7 -18.85 12.55 40.87
C ILE A 7 -20.14 12.86 40.10
N LEU A 8 -20.44 14.15 40.04
CA LEU A 8 -21.63 14.72 39.40
C LEU A 8 -21.60 14.52 37.87
N PHE A 9 -22.74 14.09 37.36
CA PHE A 9 -23.15 14.25 35.96
C PHE A 9 -23.45 15.74 35.69
N SER A 10 -22.74 16.34 34.73
CA SER A 10 -23.08 17.66 34.19
C SER A 10 -23.72 17.47 32.81
N THR A 11 -25.05 17.53 32.80
CA THR A 11 -25.89 17.64 31.61
C THR A 11 -25.71 19.03 30.99
N LEU A 12 -25.23 19.10 29.75
CA LEU A 12 -25.33 20.31 28.94
C LEU A 12 -26.66 20.30 28.19
N LEU A 13 -27.50 21.25 28.58
CA LEU A 13 -28.84 21.52 28.05
C LEU A 13 -28.76 22.12 26.64
N LEU A 14 -29.69 21.68 25.81
CA LEU A 14 -30.08 22.27 24.53
C LEU A 14 -30.57 23.70 24.73
N THR A 15 -30.11 24.63 23.90
CA THR A 15 -30.84 25.88 23.61
C THR A 15 -31.11 25.94 22.11
N ALA A 16 -32.39 25.76 21.77
CA ALA A 16 -32.97 26.23 20.54
C ALA A 16 -33.69 27.54 20.85
N CYS A 17 -33.41 28.60 20.10
CA CYS A 17 -34.33 29.72 19.93
C CYS A 17 -34.28 30.17 18.46
N SER A 18 -35.42 29.99 17.83
CA SER A 18 -35.89 30.42 16.52
C SER A 18 -36.16 31.93 16.46
N ASN A 19 -35.96 32.58 15.31
CA ASN A 19 -37.07 32.97 14.43
C ASN A 19 -36.64 33.68 13.14
N THR A 20 -37.44 33.33 12.14
CA THR A 20 -37.61 33.77 10.76
C THR A 20 -37.61 35.29 10.55
N GLN A 21 -36.97 35.74 9.46
CA GLN A 21 -37.54 36.79 8.62
C GLN A 21 -37.31 36.47 7.13
N ASN A 22 -38.44 36.34 6.45
CA ASN A 22 -38.60 36.19 5.01
C ASN A 22 -38.17 37.48 4.32
N ASN A 23 -37.35 37.37 3.27
CA ASN A 23 -37.38 38.25 2.10
C ASN A 23 -36.67 37.54 0.95
N GLN A 24 -37.45 36.88 0.08
CA GLN A 24 -37.09 36.71 -1.33
C GLN A 24 -37.12 38.08 -2.02
N PRO A 25 -36.28 38.39 -3.03
CA PRO A 25 -36.20 37.57 -4.24
C PRO A 25 -34.83 37.55 -4.97
N LYS A 26 -34.55 36.44 -5.65
CA LYS A 26 -34.28 36.34 -7.10
C LYS A 26 -33.58 35.03 -7.42
N SER A 27 -34.22 34.27 -8.29
CA SER A 27 -33.67 33.09 -8.92
C SER A 27 -32.38 33.43 -9.68
N SER A 28 -31.26 32.88 -9.23
CA SER A 28 -30.17 32.52 -10.12
C SER A 28 -30.01 31.01 -10.04
N SER A 29 -30.40 30.32 -11.11
CA SER A 29 -30.18 28.89 -11.28
C SER A 29 -28.67 28.62 -11.33
N SER A 30 -28.05 28.40 -10.17
CA SER A 30 -26.71 27.85 -10.09
C SER A 30 -26.81 26.38 -10.46
N LYS A 31 -26.65 26.08 -11.76
CA LYS A 31 -26.36 24.72 -12.22
C LYS A 31 -25.17 24.22 -11.40
N SER A 32 -25.45 23.31 -10.46
CA SER A 32 -24.46 22.42 -9.88
C SER A 32 -23.85 21.65 -11.04
N SER A 33 -22.72 22.14 -11.55
CA SER A 33 -21.86 21.34 -12.40
C SER A 33 -21.25 20.31 -11.47
N ILE A 34 -21.85 19.13 -11.44
CA ILE A 34 -21.18 17.91 -11.02
C ILE A 34 -19.95 17.81 -11.93
N THR A 35 -18.81 18.28 -11.44
CA THR A 35 -17.52 17.92 -12.00
C THR A 35 -17.35 16.46 -11.67
N THR A 36 -17.86 15.61 -12.56
CA THR A 36 -17.47 14.22 -12.65
C THR A 36 -15.96 14.27 -12.81
N SER A 37 -15.23 14.02 -11.73
CA SER A 37 -13.78 13.82 -11.77
C SER A 37 -13.58 12.70 -12.77
N LYS A 38 -13.13 13.06 -13.98
CA LYS A 38 -12.71 12.07 -14.97
C LYS A 38 -11.75 11.17 -14.21
N ASN A 39 -12.10 9.89 -14.07
CA ASN A 39 -11.12 8.87 -13.75
C ASN A 39 -10.13 8.91 -14.91
N THR A 40 -9.11 9.74 -14.77
CA THR A 40 -7.99 9.78 -15.67
C THR A 40 -7.34 8.43 -15.49
N VAL A 41 -7.69 7.50 -16.39
CA VAL A 41 -6.94 6.27 -16.58
C VAL A 41 -5.53 6.76 -16.86
N LYS A 42 -4.63 6.70 -15.87
CA LYS A 42 -3.20 6.90 -16.08
C LYS A 42 -2.86 5.91 -17.19
N THR A 43 -2.72 6.38 -18.42
CA THR A 43 -2.05 5.63 -19.48
C THR A 43 -0.75 5.18 -18.87
N SER A 44 -0.54 3.87 -18.76
CA SER A 44 0.69 3.33 -18.16
C SER A 44 1.85 3.71 -19.09
N SER A 45 2.44 4.87 -18.82
CA SER A 45 3.70 5.26 -19.44
C SER A 45 4.71 4.20 -19.03
N LYS A 46 5.44 3.65 -20.00
CA LYS A 46 6.51 2.69 -19.73
C LYS A 46 7.42 3.24 -18.62
N PRO A 47 7.83 2.42 -17.63
CA PRO A 47 8.67 2.88 -16.54
C PRO A 47 9.99 3.47 -17.07
N ASN A 48 10.35 4.66 -16.60
CA ASN A 48 11.59 5.33 -17.02
C ASN A 48 12.78 4.86 -16.17
N LEU A 49 13.55 3.91 -16.70
CA LEU A 49 14.74 3.36 -16.02
C LEU A 49 15.94 4.32 -15.96
N ASN A 50 15.91 5.43 -16.71
CA ASN A 50 17.01 6.39 -16.80
C ASN A 50 16.89 7.50 -15.75
N LYS A 51 15.76 7.60 -15.05
CA LYS A 51 15.58 8.61 -14.00
C LYS A 51 16.55 8.32 -12.86
N LYS A 52 17.34 9.34 -12.49
CA LYS A 52 18.28 9.28 -11.38
C LYS A 52 17.69 10.00 -10.16
N TYR A 53 17.97 9.47 -8.98
CA TYR A 53 17.60 10.07 -7.70
C TYR A 53 18.86 10.19 -6.85
N PRO A 54 19.20 11.39 -6.33
CA PRO A 54 20.35 11.55 -5.44
C PRO A 54 20.25 10.61 -4.22
N GLY A 55 21.35 9.96 -3.87
CA GLY A 55 21.37 8.98 -2.77
C GLY A 55 20.75 7.62 -3.09
N PHE A 56 20.44 7.34 -4.36
CA PHE A 56 19.92 6.06 -4.84
C PHE A 56 20.61 5.59 -6.12
N LYS A 57 20.63 4.26 -6.32
CA LYS A 57 21.00 3.62 -7.58
C LYS A 57 19.88 2.70 -8.07
N LEU A 58 19.76 2.53 -9.39
CA LEU A 58 18.82 1.57 -9.97
C LEU A 58 19.10 0.18 -9.40
N ALA A 59 18.09 -0.49 -8.87
CA ALA A 59 18.25 -1.79 -8.24
C ALA A 59 17.92 -2.94 -9.20
N THR A 60 18.49 -4.11 -8.91
CA THR A 60 18.15 -5.37 -9.59
C THR A 60 17.45 -6.29 -8.61
N ILE A 61 16.25 -6.72 -8.95
CA ILE A 61 15.47 -7.68 -8.16
C ILE A 61 16.01 -9.09 -8.44
N PRO A 62 16.26 -9.95 -7.42
CA PRO A 62 16.65 -11.33 -7.64
C PRO A 62 15.62 -12.13 -8.44
N THR A 63 16.08 -13.06 -9.27
CA THR A 63 15.23 -13.84 -10.19
C THR A 63 14.13 -14.63 -9.48
N VAL A 64 14.35 -15.05 -8.24
CA VAL A 64 13.35 -15.80 -7.44
C VAL A 64 12.05 -15.02 -7.19
N PHE A 65 12.11 -13.68 -7.19
CA PHE A 65 10.92 -12.83 -7.06
C PHE A 65 10.31 -12.47 -8.41
N GLN A 66 11.05 -12.59 -9.51
CA GLN A 66 10.63 -12.12 -10.83
C GLN A 66 9.53 -13.00 -11.45
N GLY A 67 8.78 -12.40 -12.36
CA GLY A 67 7.76 -13.03 -13.19
C GLY A 67 6.35 -12.52 -12.90
N THR A 68 5.37 -13.20 -13.48
CA THR A 68 3.95 -12.91 -13.24
C THR A 68 3.47 -13.69 -12.03
N TRP A 69 2.85 -12.97 -11.11
CA TRP A 69 2.15 -13.47 -9.94
C TRP A 69 0.67 -13.11 -10.06
N TYR A 70 -0.18 -13.83 -9.35
CA TYR A 70 -1.61 -13.62 -9.32
C TYR A 70 -2.05 -13.36 -7.88
N GLN A 71 -2.64 -12.18 -7.68
CA GLN A 71 -3.23 -11.76 -6.42
C GLN A 71 -4.75 -11.73 -6.56
N THR A 72 -5.46 -11.99 -5.48
CA THR A 72 -6.92 -11.92 -5.47
C THR A 72 -7.42 -11.47 -4.12
N ASP A 73 -8.52 -10.73 -4.15
CA ASP A 73 -9.25 -10.35 -2.95
C ASP A 73 -10.16 -11.51 -2.52
N ARG A 74 -10.51 -11.57 -1.22
CA ARG A 74 -11.29 -12.66 -0.60
C ARG A 74 -12.59 -12.99 -1.34
N TYR A 75 -13.26 -11.95 -1.84
CA TYR A 75 -14.57 -12.06 -2.50
C TYR A 75 -14.48 -11.98 -4.03
N SER A 76 -13.29 -11.72 -4.58
CA SER A 76 -13.13 -11.63 -6.03
C SER A 76 -13.34 -12.98 -6.70
N LYS A 77 -13.95 -12.97 -7.89
CA LYS A 77 -14.02 -14.13 -8.80
C LYS A 77 -12.87 -14.13 -9.82
N THR A 78 -12.08 -13.06 -9.84
CA THR A 78 -10.95 -12.88 -10.76
C THR A 78 -9.66 -12.65 -9.97
N ALA A 79 -8.54 -13.08 -10.55
CA ALA A 79 -7.21 -12.79 -10.02
C ALA A 79 -6.54 -11.72 -10.90
N ARG A 80 -5.95 -10.73 -10.24
CA ARG A 80 -5.21 -9.63 -10.87
C ARG A 80 -3.76 -10.06 -11.08
N LYS A 81 -3.18 -9.65 -12.20
CA LYS A 81 -1.75 -9.87 -12.46
C LYS A 81 -0.92 -8.91 -11.62
N PHE A 82 0.12 -9.43 -11.01
CA PHE A 82 1.16 -8.70 -10.32
C PHE A 82 2.50 -9.06 -10.94
N ILE A 83 3.17 -8.12 -11.60
CA ILE A 83 4.37 -8.41 -12.40
C ILE A 83 5.59 -7.84 -11.68
N ILE A 84 6.58 -8.69 -11.42
CA ILE A 84 7.89 -8.26 -10.93
C ILE A 84 8.91 -8.52 -12.04
N THR A 85 9.63 -7.50 -12.47
CA THR A 85 10.70 -7.62 -13.46
C THR A 85 12.06 -7.44 -12.81
N LYS A 86 13.14 -7.42 -13.60
CA LYS A 86 14.47 -7.11 -13.11
C LYS A 86 14.56 -5.76 -12.40
N HIS A 87 13.81 -4.75 -12.87
CA HIS A 87 13.94 -3.36 -12.43
C HIS A 87 12.61 -2.72 -12.00
N THR A 88 11.53 -3.49 -11.97
CA THR A 88 10.22 -2.95 -11.60
C THR A 88 9.41 -3.90 -10.73
N ILE A 89 8.60 -3.33 -9.85
CA ILE A 89 7.47 -3.99 -9.20
C ILE A 89 6.23 -3.31 -9.74
N MET A 90 5.39 -4.05 -10.46
CA MET A 90 4.37 -3.47 -11.35
C MET A 90 5.03 -2.45 -12.30
N ASP A 91 4.50 -1.23 -12.33
CA ASP A 91 5.02 -0.13 -13.13
C ASP A 91 6.00 0.76 -12.35
N SER A 92 6.26 0.46 -11.07
CA SER A 92 7.20 1.23 -10.24
C SER A 92 8.63 0.76 -10.49
N VAL A 93 9.51 1.68 -10.88
CA VAL A 93 10.96 1.42 -10.96
C VAL A 93 11.53 1.25 -9.56
N VAL A 94 12.41 0.26 -9.38
CA VAL A 94 13.04 -0.01 -8.08
C VAL A 94 14.46 0.54 -7.96
N TYR A 95 14.77 1.05 -6.78
CA TYR A 95 16.06 1.64 -6.43
C TYR A 95 16.57 1.11 -5.10
N GLN A 96 17.89 1.13 -4.93
CA GLN A 96 18.57 0.81 -3.69
C GLN A 96 19.15 2.11 -3.13
N LYS A 97 18.87 2.39 -1.86
CA LYS A 97 19.44 3.53 -1.13
C LYS A 97 20.95 3.33 -1.00
N THR A 98 21.72 4.35 -1.39
CA THR A 98 23.19 4.35 -1.31
C THR A 98 23.72 5.34 -0.29
N ASP A 99 22.98 6.43 -0.03
CA ASP A 99 23.32 7.40 1.00
C ASP A 99 22.58 7.06 2.30
N PRO A 100 23.26 6.58 3.35
CA PRO A 100 22.59 6.20 4.61
C PRO A 100 21.97 7.42 5.32
N THR A 101 22.53 8.61 5.14
CA THR A 101 22.12 9.84 5.84
C THR A 101 20.83 10.44 5.29
N LEU A 102 20.43 10.04 4.07
CA LEU A 102 19.22 10.51 3.43
C LEU A 102 17.97 10.07 4.20
N ASN A 103 17.26 11.01 4.81
CA ASN A 103 16.01 10.75 5.52
C ASN A 103 14.81 11.14 4.64
N LEU A 104 13.97 10.15 4.32
CA LEU A 104 12.76 10.33 3.53
C LEU A 104 11.53 10.07 4.40
N ASN A 105 10.60 11.02 4.45
CA ASN A 105 9.33 10.86 5.14
C ASN A 105 8.19 11.61 4.42
N HIS A 106 6.94 11.23 4.67
CA HIS A 106 5.77 11.85 4.05
C HIS A 106 5.64 13.36 4.32
N ARG A 107 6.19 13.87 5.44
CA ARG A 107 6.12 15.31 5.79
C ARG A 107 7.02 16.18 4.91
N SER A 108 7.89 15.53 4.13
CA SER A 108 8.90 16.20 3.36
C SER A 108 8.55 16.35 1.88
N GLU A 109 7.40 15.92 1.35
CA GLU A 109 7.16 16.03 -0.12
C GLU A 109 7.40 17.45 -0.67
N LYS A 110 7.09 18.49 0.11
CA LYS A 110 7.42 19.89 -0.23
C LYS A 110 8.93 20.18 -0.31
N ASN A 111 9.73 19.54 0.54
CA ASN A 111 11.18 19.67 0.64
C ASN A 111 11.95 18.64 -0.22
N ASN A 112 11.29 17.53 -0.55
CA ASN A 112 11.84 16.32 -1.17
C ASN A 112 11.16 16.06 -2.52
N LYS A 113 10.77 17.13 -3.23
CA LYS A 113 10.11 17.07 -4.55
C LYS A 113 10.86 16.21 -5.56
N VAL A 114 12.20 16.13 -5.44
CA VAL A 114 13.04 15.28 -6.30
C VAL A 114 12.69 13.80 -6.17
N TYR A 115 12.17 13.37 -5.02
CA TYR A 115 11.77 11.99 -4.70
C TYR A 115 10.27 11.75 -4.88
N ALA A 116 9.50 12.76 -5.24
CA ALA A 116 8.07 12.60 -5.52
C ALA A 116 7.88 11.75 -6.79
N GLY A 117 6.92 10.83 -6.73
CA GLY A 117 6.51 9.98 -7.86
C GLY A 117 6.45 8.49 -7.52
N ASP A 118 6.22 7.70 -8.56
CA ASP A 118 5.91 6.27 -8.48
C ASP A 118 7.20 5.39 -8.41
N ALA A 119 8.19 5.78 -7.60
CA ALA A 119 9.44 5.05 -7.42
C ALA A 119 9.48 4.29 -6.08
N THR A 120 10.02 3.07 -6.12
CA THR A 120 10.10 2.18 -4.97
C THR A 120 11.54 1.99 -4.57
N MET A 121 11.83 2.13 -3.28
CA MET A 121 13.06 1.66 -2.68
C MET A 121 12.91 0.19 -2.31
N ILE A 122 13.95 -0.61 -2.56
CA ILE A 122 14.01 -2.00 -2.13
C ILE A 122 15.24 -2.30 -1.28
N SER A 123 15.08 -3.29 -0.39
CA SER A 123 16.18 -3.96 0.31
C SER A 123 15.95 -5.46 0.35
N LEU A 124 17.04 -6.21 0.39
CA LEU A 124 17.03 -7.66 0.50
C LEU A 124 17.48 -8.05 1.90
N GLU A 125 16.73 -8.94 2.54
CA GLU A 125 17.05 -9.55 3.82
C GLU A 125 17.05 -11.08 3.62
N ASP A 126 17.98 -11.78 4.27
CA ASP A 126 17.90 -13.23 4.44
C ASP A 126 17.50 -13.50 5.89
N LYS A 127 16.42 -14.25 6.07
CA LYS A 127 15.94 -14.66 7.40
C LYS A 127 15.71 -16.15 7.40
N ASN A 128 16.54 -16.86 8.16
CA ASN A 128 16.43 -18.30 8.36
C ASN A 128 16.38 -19.09 7.03
N GLY A 129 17.17 -18.67 6.02
CA GLY A 129 17.22 -19.30 4.70
C GLY A 129 16.07 -18.90 3.77
N SER A 130 15.22 -17.95 4.17
CA SER A 130 14.19 -17.37 3.33
C SER A 130 14.60 -15.98 2.87
N GLN A 131 14.50 -15.72 1.56
CA GLN A 131 14.77 -14.40 0.99
C GLN A 131 13.55 -13.49 1.12
N TRP A 132 13.79 -12.30 1.67
CA TRP A 132 12.78 -11.28 1.92
C TRP A 132 13.13 -10.06 1.07
N LEU A 133 12.22 -9.70 0.16
CA LEU A 133 12.29 -8.47 -0.61
C LEU A 133 11.39 -7.43 0.04
N ARG A 134 11.99 -6.46 0.74
CA ARG A 134 11.27 -5.32 1.30
C ARG A 134 11.16 -4.24 0.22
N ALA A 135 9.96 -3.71 0.04
CA ALA A 135 9.64 -2.67 -0.93
C ALA A 135 8.83 -1.56 -0.28
N ARG A 136 9.20 -0.31 -0.54
CA ARG A 136 8.51 0.88 -0.03
C ARG A 136 8.62 2.02 -1.01
N GLY A 137 7.57 2.81 -1.23
CA GLY A 137 7.70 4.08 -1.94
C GLY A 137 8.71 4.99 -1.24
N PHE A 138 9.35 5.89 -1.98
CA PHE A 138 10.38 6.77 -1.40
C PHE A 138 9.87 7.57 -0.20
N LEU A 139 8.65 8.10 -0.29
CA LEU A 139 8.06 8.98 0.72
C LEU A 139 6.99 8.26 1.57
N ASP A 140 6.75 6.97 1.29
CA ASP A 140 5.83 6.14 2.04
C ASP A 140 6.40 5.76 3.41
N THR A 141 5.51 5.40 4.33
CA THR A 141 5.86 4.99 5.69
C THR A 141 5.78 3.50 5.94
N VAL A 142 5.19 2.74 5.01
CA VAL A 142 4.87 1.32 5.19
C VAL A 142 5.61 0.51 4.14
N ASP A 143 6.37 -0.48 4.59
CA ASP A 143 6.94 -1.46 3.67
C ASP A 143 5.94 -2.58 3.40
N ILE A 144 6.00 -3.10 2.19
CA ILE A 144 5.48 -4.42 1.84
C ILE A 144 6.69 -5.35 1.72
N ILE A 145 6.60 -6.52 2.36
CA ILE A 145 7.64 -7.55 2.29
C ILE A 145 7.10 -8.70 1.45
N TYR A 146 7.84 -9.06 0.40
CA TYR A 146 7.62 -10.26 -0.40
C TYR A 146 8.55 -11.37 0.08
N ILE A 147 7.98 -12.52 0.41
CA ILE A 147 8.73 -13.66 0.95
C ILE A 147 8.50 -14.86 0.03
N THR A 148 9.57 -15.45 -0.49
CA THR A 148 9.45 -16.66 -1.33
C THR A 148 9.00 -17.85 -0.49
N GLY A 149 8.05 -18.63 -0.99
CA GLY A 149 7.61 -19.84 -0.32
C GLY A 149 6.81 -20.78 -1.19
N THR A 150 6.30 -21.84 -0.56
CA THR A 150 5.38 -22.79 -1.17
C THR A 150 4.15 -22.94 -0.29
N PHE A 151 2.96 -22.96 -0.89
CA PHE A 151 1.71 -23.22 -0.18
C PHE A 151 0.95 -24.37 -0.85
N LYS A 152 0.81 -25.48 -0.11
CA LYS A 152 0.14 -26.69 -0.59
C LYS A 152 0.66 -27.15 -1.97
N GLY A 153 1.98 -27.15 -2.14
CA GLY A 153 2.67 -27.52 -3.39
C GLY A 153 2.71 -26.44 -4.48
N ASN A 154 2.17 -25.24 -4.23
CA ASN A 154 2.18 -24.14 -5.20
C ASN A 154 3.21 -23.10 -4.80
N GLN A 155 4.10 -22.72 -5.72
CA GLN A 155 5.01 -21.59 -5.50
C GLN A 155 4.22 -20.30 -5.28
N CYS A 156 4.57 -19.57 -4.22
CA CYS A 156 3.93 -18.33 -3.85
C CYS A 156 4.92 -17.27 -3.35
N LEU A 157 4.50 -16.02 -3.42
CA LEU A 157 5.06 -14.93 -2.63
C LEU A 157 4.09 -14.64 -1.49
N TYR A 158 4.52 -14.87 -0.26
CA TYR A 158 3.80 -14.35 0.89
C TYR A 158 3.99 -12.84 0.98
N LEU A 159 2.92 -12.14 1.32
CA LEU A 159 2.88 -10.71 1.56
C LEU A 159 2.85 -10.50 3.07
N ALA A 160 3.81 -9.74 3.57
CA ALA A 160 3.90 -9.37 4.97
C ALA A 160 3.99 -7.84 5.14
N TYR A 161 3.50 -7.36 6.28
CA TYR A 161 3.70 -5.98 6.71
C TYR A 161 5.15 -5.74 7.15
N SER A 162 5.52 -4.49 7.42
CA SER A 162 6.85 -4.14 7.94
C SER A 162 7.27 -4.94 9.18
N SER A 163 6.31 -5.38 10.01
CA SER A 163 6.53 -6.24 11.20
C SER A 163 6.95 -7.66 10.86
N GLY A 164 6.74 -8.12 9.62
CA GLY A 164 6.96 -9.50 9.19
C GLY A 164 5.71 -10.38 9.27
N ASP A 165 4.58 -9.86 9.76
CA ASP A 165 3.33 -10.62 9.84
C ASP A 165 2.75 -10.86 8.44
N ILE A 166 2.68 -12.13 8.06
CA ILE A 166 2.10 -12.56 6.78
C ILE A 166 0.58 -12.35 6.84
N HIS A 167 0.03 -11.69 5.82
CA HIS A 167 -1.41 -11.43 5.73
C HIS A 167 -2.03 -11.92 4.42
N SER A 168 -1.23 -12.27 3.42
CA SER A 168 -1.72 -12.76 2.14
C SER A 168 -0.64 -13.53 1.37
N ALA A 169 -1.02 -14.09 0.23
CA ALA A 169 -0.11 -14.73 -0.70
C ALA A 169 -0.51 -14.47 -2.16
N MET A 170 0.48 -14.39 -3.03
CA MET A 170 0.33 -14.37 -4.49
C MET A 170 0.91 -15.64 -5.07
N PHE A 171 0.32 -16.13 -6.16
CA PHE A 171 0.70 -17.42 -6.75
C PHE A 171 1.16 -17.27 -8.19
N LYS A 172 2.06 -18.13 -8.66
CA LYS A 172 2.37 -18.22 -10.10
C LYS A 172 1.18 -18.71 -10.92
N ASP A 173 0.40 -19.63 -10.37
CA ASP A 173 -0.81 -20.14 -11.00
C ASP A 173 -2.04 -19.32 -10.61
N LYS A 174 -2.76 -18.84 -11.63
CA LYS A 174 -4.03 -18.11 -11.48
C LYS A 174 -5.10 -18.96 -10.78
N LYS A 175 -5.16 -20.27 -11.04
CA LYS A 175 -6.15 -21.15 -10.41
C LYS A 175 -5.86 -21.33 -8.93
N ALA A 176 -4.59 -21.52 -8.55
CA ALA A 176 -4.16 -21.55 -7.15
C ALA A 176 -4.53 -20.26 -6.41
N ALA A 177 -4.26 -19.08 -7.00
CA ALA A 177 -4.65 -17.80 -6.40
C ALA A 177 -6.15 -17.76 -6.09
N LEU A 178 -7.00 -18.09 -7.07
CA LEU A 178 -8.46 -18.14 -6.86
C LEU A 178 -8.87 -19.19 -5.83
N LYS A 179 -8.29 -20.39 -5.87
CA LYS A 179 -8.60 -21.49 -4.95
C LYS A 179 -8.35 -21.09 -3.49
N TYR A 180 -7.23 -20.43 -3.22
CA TYR A 180 -6.78 -20.12 -1.86
C TYR A 180 -7.11 -18.69 -1.39
N ARG A 181 -7.84 -17.90 -2.17
CA ARG A 181 -8.21 -16.50 -1.84
C ARG A 181 -8.91 -16.29 -0.50
N LYS A 182 -9.58 -17.31 0.02
CA LYS A 182 -10.31 -17.25 1.30
C LYS A 182 -9.50 -17.77 2.49
N TYR A 183 -8.33 -18.34 2.24
CA TYR A 183 -7.45 -18.87 3.28
C TYR A 183 -6.93 -17.72 4.16
N ASP A 184 -6.80 -17.99 5.44
CA ASP A 184 -6.27 -17.04 6.42
C ASP A 184 -4.75 -17.25 6.55
N PHE A 185 -4.00 -16.42 5.84
CA PHE A 185 -2.54 -16.51 5.75
C PHE A 185 -1.82 -16.01 7.00
N SER A 186 -2.51 -15.38 7.95
CA SER A 186 -1.93 -15.01 9.26
C SER A 186 -1.49 -16.23 10.08
N LYS A 187 -1.96 -17.42 9.70
CA LYS A 187 -1.59 -18.69 10.32
C LYS A 187 -0.27 -19.26 9.82
N ILE A 188 0.35 -18.65 8.81
CA ILE A 188 1.64 -19.10 8.29
C ILE A 188 2.75 -18.55 9.19
N THR A 189 3.41 -19.44 9.92
CA THR A 189 4.53 -19.11 10.81
C THR A 189 5.89 -19.43 10.21
N ASN A 190 5.94 -20.30 9.20
CA ASN A 190 7.16 -20.61 8.45
C ASN A 190 6.86 -20.61 6.94
N PRO A 191 7.40 -19.64 6.17
CA PRO A 191 7.16 -19.55 4.72
C PRO A 191 7.85 -20.65 3.90
N LEU A 192 8.77 -21.42 4.51
CA LEU A 192 9.49 -22.51 3.84
C LEU A 192 8.83 -23.89 3.98
N ASN A 193 7.82 -24.06 4.86
CA ASN A 193 7.20 -25.35 5.19
C ASN A 193 5.67 -25.36 5.04
#